data_AF-A0A0B6RV51-F1
#
_entry.id   AF-A0A0B6RV51-F1
#
_cell.length_a   1.000
_cell.length_b   1.000
_cell.length_c   1.000
_cell.angle_alpha   90.00
_cell.angle_beta   90.00
_cell.angle_gamma   90.00
#
_symmetry.space_group_name_H-M   'P 1'
#
loop_
_entity.id
_entity.type
_entity.pdbx_description
1 polymer ?
#
loop_
_entity_poly.entity_id
_entity_poly.type
_entity_poly.pdbx_seq_one_letter_code
_entity_poly.pdbx_strand_id
1 'polypeptide(L)'
;MQEDPLVRSVRRKFSRTLTATINDAPTYPAVRVAVLNALSELWGRLLSLVDMVREDLRLDPAQPLLRFYMKGGNAFECVINPMGPAATQNGGGSSDWDTQIVVDPWAPLPLQNYLYALVEDLILDALRNCASEIARWNPEIVSPEELLYQESAAAPVYRYMVELDDPQTIRQVFDPKRIGLWLNTSRKLSDRTMPGAALPGLIFNEGIEPFLLFRLGYTWHARPLDWPAPAFPGAALGPTIERPLLMELIDVTLPRRNTVEAVEVWEDLESGHVQIDPTPVSLQYLGTIHTVLLPLPSLDYHFDEQALMLSEVAAGVSRSVDKVMSRFTRLAQIYNGAAPPKQLDYQGVMAAMAGVTVAQLGVLPAPVAAVTGILGAHGAGAVLAAAPGTPQYLALSMMYVIAARQIQYQGEACLAGRQLLNQIIGMLPSTAIAEAAASDDLALYSTVVRNGYLDSRRFPASGIDMSAWLRVQNPAQLEDTAQLLRSNLPRWLGDFAAQAANVPPNPTETWITRTFFGKILRVELRYHTTLRSAGMSREATLVVFADDRAVSVITLTVATPGEAPFLPDPLLPEVLLVSVVDQAEQRKVSAAVIKDFCIREALAKQLKMLEWLFPSIWRPQL
;
A
#
# COMPACT_ATOMS: atom_id res chain seq x y z
N MET A 1 -7.17 10.08 -20.76
CA MET A 1 -6.60 9.29 -21.88
C MET A 1 -5.39 8.50 -21.35
N GLN A 2 -5.30 7.21 -21.65
CA GLN A 2 -4.18 6.36 -21.21
C GLN A 2 -2.96 6.64 -22.09
N GLU A 3 -1.81 6.95 -21.48
CA GLU A 3 -0.56 7.20 -22.20
C GLU A 3 -0.09 5.93 -22.90
N ASP A 4 0.31 6.05 -24.18
CA ASP A 4 0.86 4.97 -25.00
C ASP A 4 2.02 4.25 -24.28
N PRO A 5 2.12 2.90 -24.33
CA PRO A 5 3.17 2.16 -23.64
C PRO A 5 4.59 2.58 -24.02
N LEU A 6 4.87 2.84 -25.31
CA LEU A 6 6.19 3.27 -25.76
C LEU A 6 6.52 4.67 -25.22
N VAL A 7 5.58 5.62 -25.36
CA VAL A 7 5.73 6.98 -24.82
C VAL A 7 6.03 6.94 -23.32
N ARG A 8 5.30 6.11 -22.57
CA ARG A 8 5.50 5.91 -21.13
C ARG A 8 6.91 5.37 -20.82
N SER A 9 7.38 4.38 -21.57
CA SER A 9 8.69 3.78 -21.37
C SER A 9 9.82 4.77 -21.65
N VAL A 10 9.72 5.56 -22.73
CA VAL A 10 10.68 6.64 -23.04
C VAL A 10 10.71 7.66 -21.90
N ARG A 11 9.54 8.18 -21.50
CA ARG A 11 9.41 9.17 -20.42
C ARG A 11 10.01 8.67 -19.10
N ARG A 12 9.72 7.42 -18.71
CA ARG A 12 10.26 6.81 -17.48
C ARG A 12 11.76 6.59 -17.54
N LYS A 13 12.31 6.20 -18.70
CA LYS A 13 13.76 6.05 -18.86
C LYS A 13 14.45 7.40 -18.65
N PHE A 14 13.99 8.45 -19.34
CA PHE A 14 14.60 9.78 -19.22
C PHE A 14 14.42 10.40 -17.84
N SER A 15 13.24 10.27 -17.21
CA SER A 15 13.03 10.74 -15.84
C SER A 15 14.01 10.06 -14.87
N ARG A 16 14.19 8.73 -14.97
CA ARG A 16 15.19 8.01 -14.16
C ARG A 16 16.62 8.49 -14.42
N THR A 17 16.99 8.74 -15.67
CA THR A 17 18.33 9.26 -16.01
C THR A 17 18.54 10.64 -15.38
N LEU A 18 17.58 11.55 -15.50
CA LEU A 18 17.66 12.89 -14.91
C LEU A 18 17.72 12.83 -13.37
N THR A 19 16.84 12.03 -12.75
CA THR A 19 16.85 11.79 -11.29
C THR A 19 18.22 11.25 -10.84
N ALA A 20 18.80 10.30 -11.57
CA ALA A 20 20.12 9.77 -11.25
C ALA A 20 21.22 10.83 -11.34
N THR A 21 21.15 11.73 -12.33
CA THR A 21 22.12 12.82 -12.51
C THR A 21 22.09 13.80 -11.34
N ILE A 22 20.92 14.31 -10.93
CA ILE A 22 20.87 15.31 -9.85
C ILE A 22 21.19 14.72 -8.47
N ASN A 23 20.94 13.42 -8.29
CA ASN A 23 21.23 12.70 -7.04
C ASN A 23 22.66 12.12 -7.01
N ASP A 24 23.47 12.35 -8.03
CA ASP A 24 24.88 11.97 -8.03
C ASP A 24 25.65 12.84 -7.03
N ALA A 25 25.94 12.25 -5.86
CA ALA A 25 26.60 12.95 -4.76
C ALA A 25 27.96 13.58 -5.12
N PRO A 26 28.83 12.95 -5.93
CA PRO A 26 30.06 13.60 -6.42
C PRO A 26 29.81 14.86 -7.25
N THR A 27 28.78 14.87 -8.11
CA THR A 27 28.48 16.01 -8.98
C THR A 27 27.69 17.11 -8.26
N TYR A 28 26.69 16.74 -7.44
CA TYR A 28 25.79 17.68 -6.75
C TYR A 28 25.76 17.47 -5.23
N PRO A 29 26.91 17.50 -4.53
CA PRO A 29 26.94 17.23 -3.09
C PRO A 29 26.14 18.25 -2.27
N ALA A 30 26.16 19.52 -2.66
CA ALA A 30 25.41 20.58 -1.98
C ALA A 30 23.89 20.38 -2.03
N VAL A 31 23.37 19.92 -3.18
CA VAL A 31 21.95 19.54 -3.33
C VAL A 31 21.63 18.40 -2.36
N ARG A 32 22.53 17.42 -2.25
CA ARG A 32 22.36 16.29 -1.34
C ARG A 32 22.35 16.69 0.13
N VAL A 33 23.23 17.61 0.55
CA VAL A 33 23.21 18.19 1.90
C VAL A 33 21.86 18.84 2.20
N ALA A 34 21.36 19.68 1.29
CA ALA A 34 20.08 20.37 1.47
C ALA A 34 18.91 19.38 1.63
N VAL A 35 18.87 18.33 0.80
CA VAL A 35 17.86 17.27 0.89
C VAL A 35 17.93 16.54 2.23
N LEU A 36 19.11 16.08 2.66
CA LEU A 36 19.28 15.35 3.91
C LEU A 36 18.89 16.19 5.13
N ASN A 37 19.31 17.46 5.16
CA ASN A 37 18.95 18.38 6.24
C ASN A 37 17.44 18.61 6.29
N ALA A 38 16.78 18.82 5.15
CA ALA A 38 15.35 19.03 5.08
C ALA A 38 14.56 17.80 5.59
N LEU A 39 15.02 16.59 5.26
CA LEU A 39 14.39 15.35 5.74
C LEU A 39 14.55 15.17 7.26
N SER A 40 15.73 15.47 7.79
CA SER A 40 16.00 15.40 9.24
C SER A 40 15.21 16.48 10.01
N GLU A 41 15.13 17.69 9.47
CA GLU A 41 14.33 18.79 10.05
C GLU A 41 12.83 18.46 10.02
N LEU A 42 12.32 17.95 8.90
CA LEU A 42 10.92 17.52 8.78
C LEU A 42 10.58 16.49 9.86
N TRP A 43 11.47 15.51 10.09
CA TRP A 43 11.27 14.53 11.15
C TRP A 43 11.18 15.20 12.53
N GLY A 44 12.14 16.06 12.88
CA GLY A 44 12.13 16.78 14.16
C GLY A 44 10.89 17.66 14.37
N ARG A 45 10.42 18.32 13.30
CA ARG A 45 9.20 19.12 13.30
C ARG A 45 7.94 18.27 13.47
N LEU A 46 7.88 17.09 12.86
CA LEU A 46 6.78 16.14 13.05
C LEU A 46 6.71 15.61 14.48
N LEU A 47 7.86 15.32 15.10
CA LEU A 47 7.91 14.93 16.52
C LEU A 47 7.40 16.08 17.42
N SER A 48 7.86 17.31 17.16
CA SER A 48 7.41 18.49 17.90
C SER A 48 5.92 18.78 17.71
N LEU A 49 5.38 18.53 16.51
CA LEU A 49 3.95 18.63 16.22
C LEU A 49 3.13 17.68 17.10
N VAL A 50 3.58 16.43 17.26
CA VAL A 50 2.89 15.45 18.11
C VAL A 50 2.82 15.95 19.55
N ASP A 51 3.92 16.45 20.09
CA ASP A 51 3.97 16.94 21.47
C ASP A 51 3.08 18.17 21.67
N MET A 52 3.10 19.11 20.72
CA MET A 52 2.21 20.29 20.74
C MET A 52 0.74 19.89 20.71
N VAL A 53 0.31 19.03 19.77
CA VAL A 53 -1.10 18.63 19.65
C VAL A 53 -1.56 17.86 20.89
N ARG A 54 -0.68 17.05 21.49
CA ARG A 54 -0.95 16.35 22.75
C ARG A 54 -1.21 17.32 23.90
N GLU A 55 -0.39 18.35 24.02
CA GLU A 55 -0.55 19.37 25.06
C GLU A 55 -1.83 20.18 24.85
N ASP A 56 -2.03 20.70 23.63
CA ASP A 56 -3.15 21.58 23.27
C ASP A 56 -4.51 20.89 23.46
N LEU A 57 -4.62 19.63 23.05
CA LEU A 57 -5.87 18.86 23.12
C LEU A 57 -5.95 17.94 24.34
N ARG A 58 -4.93 17.93 25.21
CA ARG A 58 -4.83 17.07 26.41
C ARG A 58 -5.04 15.59 26.09
N LEU A 59 -4.40 15.12 25.03
CA LEU A 59 -4.49 13.73 24.57
C LEU A 59 -3.66 12.80 25.46
N ASP A 60 -4.05 11.53 25.51
CA ASP A 60 -3.30 10.50 26.23
C ASP A 60 -1.88 10.36 25.63
N PRO A 61 -0.80 10.58 26.42
CA PRO A 61 0.57 10.49 25.92
C PRO A 61 0.96 9.08 25.45
N ALA A 62 0.25 8.04 25.89
CA ALA A 62 0.47 6.67 25.43
C ALA A 62 0.00 6.46 23.99
N GLN A 63 -0.92 7.28 23.48
CA GLN A 63 -1.48 7.10 22.14
C GLN A 63 -0.56 7.71 21.06
N PRO A 64 -0.10 6.91 20.09
CA PRO A 64 0.61 7.44 18.94
C PRO A 64 -0.32 8.19 18.00
N LEU A 65 0.10 9.36 17.51
CA LEU A 65 -0.71 10.19 16.60
C LEU A 65 -0.26 10.11 15.13
N LEU A 66 1.03 9.90 14.91
CA LEU A 66 1.61 9.75 13.59
C LEU A 66 2.87 8.88 13.61
N ARG A 67 3.28 8.45 12.43
CA ARG A 67 4.54 7.75 12.13
C ARG A 67 5.19 8.39 10.91
N PHE A 68 6.53 8.45 10.90
CA PHE A 68 7.31 8.95 9.78
C PHE A 68 8.54 8.08 9.54
N TYR A 69 8.79 7.71 8.29
CA TYR A 69 9.97 6.96 7.89
C TYR A 69 10.34 7.19 6.42
N MET A 70 11.61 6.94 6.09
CA MET A 70 12.10 6.92 4.71
C MET A 70 11.82 5.55 4.08
N LYS A 71 11.61 5.49 2.77
CA LYS A 71 11.44 4.23 2.04
C LYS A 71 12.19 4.27 0.72
N GLY A 72 11.92 3.29 -0.14
CA GLY A 72 12.47 3.28 -1.50
C GLY A 72 13.94 2.92 -1.58
N GLY A 73 14.58 3.34 -2.68
CA GLY A 73 15.92 2.89 -3.06
C GLY A 73 17.03 3.35 -2.11
N ASN A 74 17.05 4.65 -1.76
CA ASN A 74 18.09 5.20 -0.88
C ASN A 74 18.04 4.61 0.53
N ALA A 75 16.83 4.45 1.09
CA ALA A 75 16.66 3.79 2.39
C ALA A 75 17.21 2.35 2.34
N PHE A 76 16.84 1.58 1.31
CA PHE A 76 17.32 0.21 1.12
C PHE A 76 18.85 0.14 1.06
N GLU A 77 19.50 0.94 0.21
CA GLU A 77 20.96 0.94 0.05
C GLU A 77 21.69 1.28 1.35
N CYS A 78 21.10 2.15 2.19
CA CYS A 78 21.68 2.50 3.48
C CYS A 78 21.50 1.38 4.52
N VAL A 79 20.38 0.65 4.50
CA VAL A 79 20.09 -0.40 5.49
C VAL A 79 20.73 -1.73 5.12
N ILE A 80 20.81 -2.09 3.84
CA ILE A 80 21.42 -3.36 3.40
C ILE A 80 22.94 -3.35 3.58
N ASN A 81 23.57 -2.17 3.49
CA ASN A 81 25.00 -2.00 3.73
C ASN A 81 25.26 -0.69 4.50
N PRO A 82 25.04 -0.68 5.84
CA PRO A 82 25.18 0.52 6.68
C PRO A 82 26.60 1.11 6.69
N MET A 83 27.61 0.30 6.41
CA MET A 83 29.01 0.73 6.31
C MET A 83 29.43 1.05 4.86
N GLY A 84 28.51 0.94 3.91
CA GLY A 84 28.75 1.16 2.49
C GLY A 84 28.83 2.64 2.11
N PRO A 85 29.27 2.95 0.87
CA PRO A 85 29.38 4.33 0.39
C PRO A 85 28.04 5.08 0.40
N ALA A 86 26.92 4.39 0.13
CA ALA A 86 25.59 4.99 0.19
C ALA A 86 25.31 5.60 1.57
N ALA A 87 25.50 4.84 2.65
CA ALA A 87 25.25 5.31 4.01
C ALA A 87 26.34 6.26 4.54
N THR A 88 27.60 6.07 4.15
CA THR A 88 28.74 6.73 4.83
C THR A 88 29.38 7.89 4.05
N GLN A 89 29.19 7.98 2.73
CA GLN A 89 29.92 8.92 1.87
C GLN A 89 29.00 9.72 0.95
N ASN A 90 27.90 9.12 0.47
CA ASN A 90 27.09 9.67 -0.61
C ASN A 90 25.73 10.21 -0.14
N GLY A 91 25.36 10.00 1.12
CA GLY A 91 24.06 10.42 1.61
C GLY A 91 22.89 9.66 0.96
N GLY A 92 23.07 8.39 0.62
CA GLY A 92 22.17 7.50 -0.11
C GLY A 92 22.70 7.06 -1.48
N GLY A 93 21.89 6.34 -2.25
CA GLY A 93 22.16 5.97 -3.63
C GLY A 93 21.78 7.09 -4.63
N SER A 94 21.62 6.72 -5.90
CA SER A 94 21.32 7.66 -6.99
C SER A 94 19.81 7.89 -7.24
N SER A 95 18.92 7.39 -6.38
CA SER A 95 17.49 7.70 -6.49
C SER A 95 17.14 8.97 -5.71
N ASP A 96 15.89 9.40 -5.86
CA ASP A 96 15.21 10.28 -4.94
C ASP A 96 15.02 9.63 -3.56
N TRP A 97 14.75 10.46 -2.56
CA TRP A 97 14.35 10.02 -1.23
C TRP A 97 12.83 9.90 -1.14
N ASP A 98 12.33 8.68 -1.20
CA ASP A 98 10.93 8.38 -0.89
C ASP A 98 10.70 8.40 0.63
N THR A 99 9.56 8.93 1.06
CA THR A 99 9.19 8.99 2.49
C THR A 99 7.70 8.72 2.67
N GLN A 100 7.33 8.36 3.89
CA GLN A 100 5.95 8.08 4.25
C GLN A 100 5.58 8.65 5.61
N ILE A 101 4.51 9.43 5.66
CA ILE A 101 3.88 9.91 6.90
C ILE A 101 2.53 9.22 7.02
N VAL A 102 2.26 8.59 8.17
CA VAL A 102 0.97 7.94 8.45
C VAL A 102 0.37 8.59 9.69
N VAL A 103 -0.83 9.13 9.56
CA VAL A 103 -1.64 9.61 10.68
C VAL A 103 -2.40 8.41 11.24
N ASP A 104 -2.56 8.36 12.56
CA ASP A 104 -3.33 7.31 13.24
C ASP A 104 -4.71 7.11 12.58
N PRO A 105 -4.95 5.97 11.90
CA PRO A 105 -6.21 5.70 11.23
C PRO A 105 -7.34 5.42 12.23
N TRP A 106 -7.01 5.16 13.50
CA TRP A 106 -7.94 4.87 14.59
C TRP A 106 -8.28 6.10 15.43
N ALA A 107 -7.56 7.21 15.25
CA ALA A 107 -7.89 8.47 15.91
C ALA A 107 -9.29 8.97 15.50
N PRO A 108 -10.02 9.72 16.36
CA PRO A 108 -11.28 10.33 15.98
C PRO A 108 -11.15 11.21 14.72
N LEU A 109 -12.12 11.18 13.81
CA LEU A 109 -12.04 11.90 12.53
C LEU A 109 -11.76 13.41 12.67
N PRO A 110 -12.30 14.16 13.65
CA PRO A 110 -11.91 15.55 13.86
C PRO A 110 -10.41 15.72 14.15
N LEU A 111 -9.83 14.81 14.96
CA LEU A 111 -8.40 14.79 15.26
C LEU A 111 -7.59 14.40 14.03
N GLN A 112 -8.01 13.38 13.28
CA GLN A 112 -7.37 13.05 11.99
C GLN A 112 -7.38 14.28 11.07
N ASN A 113 -8.52 14.92 10.85
CA ASN A 113 -8.63 16.09 9.98
C ASN A 113 -7.68 17.22 10.39
N TYR A 114 -7.57 17.46 11.70
CA TYR A 114 -6.66 18.45 12.25
C TYR A 114 -5.19 18.08 11.99
N LEU A 115 -4.80 16.83 12.28
CA LEU A 115 -3.45 16.32 12.04
C LEU A 115 -3.06 16.34 10.56
N TYR A 116 -3.95 15.90 9.66
CA TYR A 116 -3.72 15.95 8.21
C TYR A 116 -3.44 17.39 7.76
N ALA A 117 -4.24 18.37 8.20
CA ALA A 117 -4.02 19.77 7.82
C ALA A 117 -2.64 20.29 8.27
N LEU A 118 -2.28 20.04 9.53
CA LEU A 118 -0.98 20.47 10.08
C LEU A 118 0.20 19.76 9.41
N VAL A 119 0.07 18.45 9.13
CA VAL A 119 1.09 17.67 8.44
C VAL A 119 1.29 18.16 7.01
N GLU A 120 0.21 18.43 6.27
CA GLU A 120 0.30 18.97 4.91
C GLU A 120 1.04 20.31 4.88
N ASP A 121 0.73 21.23 5.81
CA ASP A 121 1.44 22.51 5.95
C ASP A 121 2.93 22.33 6.25
N LEU A 122 3.29 21.42 7.17
CA LEU A 122 4.68 21.12 7.50
C LEU A 122 5.46 20.56 6.30
N ILE A 123 4.86 19.66 5.53
CA ILE A 123 5.48 19.10 4.32
C ILE A 123 5.75 20.23 3.32
N LEU A 124 4.76 21.09 3.08
CA LEU A 124 4.88 22.21 2.14
C LEU A 124 6.01 23.16 2.53
N ASP A 125 6.11 23.50 3.81
CA ASP A 125 7.17 24.36 4.33
C ASP A 125 8.55 23.71 4.22
N ALA A 126 8.68 22.42 4.57
CA ALA A 126 9.93 21.70 4.46
C ALA A 126 10.43 21.62 3.01
N LEU A 127 9.55 21.32 2.05
CA LEU A 127 9.92 21.26 0.64
C LEU A 127 10.27 22.64 0.07
N ARG A 128 9.58 23.72 0.48
CA ARG A 128 9.90 25.10 0.08
C ARG A 128 11.24 25.57 0.64
N ASN A 129 11.52 25.26 1.91
CA ASN A 129 12.80 25.58 2.53
C ASN A 129 13.93 24.84 1.81
N CYS A 130 13.76 23.54 1.55
CA CYS A 130 14.72 22.76 0.77
C CYS A 130 14.96 23.33 -0.63
N ALA A 131 13.88 23.71 -1.35
CA ALA A 131 13.99 24.35 -2.66
C ALA A 131 14.79 25.66 -2.61
N SER A 132 14.58 26.45 -1.55
CA SER A 132 15.28 27.72 -1.35
C SER A 132 16.76 27.49 -1.00
N GLU A 133 17.08 26.51 -0.15
CA GLU A 133 18.47 26.13 0.14
C GLU A 133 19.19 25.66 -1.13
N ILE A 134 18.57 24.78 -1.92
CA ILE A 134 19.13 24.33 -3.20
C ILE A 134 19.39 25.52 -4.13
N ALA A 135 18.44 26.46 -4.23
CA ALA A 135 18.60 27.64 -5.06
C ALA A 135 19.75 28.56 -4.60
N ARG A 136 20.03 28.65 -3.29
CA ARG A 136 21.19 29.42 -2.75
C ARG A 136 22.52 28.86 -3.21
N TRP A 137 22.61 27.54 -3.35
CA TRP A 137 23.80 26.89 -3.90
C TRP A 137 23.98 27.18 -5.39
N ASN A 138 22.91 27.59 -6.08
CA ASN A 138 22.87 27.87 -7.51
C ASN A 138 23.56 26.76 -8.34
N PRO A 139 23.12 25.50 -8.21
CA PRO A 139 23.73 24.39 -8.93
C PRO A 139 23.60 24.63 -10.43
N GLU A 140 24.71 24.45 -11.16
CA GLU A 140 24.67 24.45 -12.62
C GLU A 140 24.01 23.15 -13.08
N ILE A 141 22.71 23.20 -13.32
CA ILE A 141 21.96 22.04 -13.82
C ILE A 141 22.24 21.90 -15.30
N VAL A 142 23.21 21.05 -15.62
CA VAL A 142 23.60 20.79 -17.02
C VAL A 142 22.47 20.01 -17.69
N SER A 143 21.83 20.63 -18.69
CA SER A 143 20.91 19.92 -19.57
C SER A 143 21.68 18.87 -20.36
N PRO A 144 21.29 17.58 -20.35
CA PRO A 144 21.81 16.67 -21.34
C PRO A 144 21.41 17.21 -22.72
N GLU A 145 22.39 17.53 -23.56
CA GLU A 145 22.12 18.08 -24.90
C GLU A 145 21.17 17.15 -25.66
N GLU A 146 21.38 15.82 -25.53
CA GLU A 146 20.58 14.80 -26.20
C GLU A 146 20.49 13.51 -25.37
N LEU A 147 19.33 12.86 -25.39
CA LEU A 147 19.13 11.52 -24.83
C LEU A 147 18.69 10.53 -25.91
N LEU A 148 19.19 9.30 -25.80
CA LEU A 148 18.83 8.19 -26.68
C LEU A 148 17.95 7.17 -25.96
N TYR A 149 16.91 6.72 -26.65
CA TYR A 149 16.08 5.60 -26.22
C TYR A 149 16.15 4.45 -27.22
N GLN A 150 16.32 3.24 -26.68
CA GLN A 150 16.19 2.00 -27.42
C GLN A 150 15.64 0.95 -26.43
N GLU A 151 14.57 0.25 -26.81
CA GLU A 151 13.88 -0.72 -25.95
C GLU A 151 14.63 -2.06 -25.89
N SER A 152 15.16 -2.51 -27.03
CA SER A 152 15.97 -3.72 -27.15
C SER A 152 16.95 -3.57 -28.31
N ALA A 153 17.96 -4.44 -28.39
CA ALA A 153 18.95 -4.38 -29.48
C ALA A 153 18.34 -4.45 -30.90
N ALA A 154 17.16 -5.05 -31.04
CA ALA A 154 16.43 -5.14 -32.31
C ALA A 154 15.40 -4.01 -32.51
N ALA A 155 15.10 -3.21 -31.48
CA ALA A 155 14.16 -2.11 -31.55
C ALA A 155 14.81 -0.86 -32.16
N PRO A 156 14.01 0.05 -32.75
CA PRO A 156 14.51 1.31 -33.24
C PRO A 156 15.16 2.16 -32.14
N VAL A 157 16.16 2.96 -32.52
CA VAL A 157 16.79 3.97 -31.68
C VAL A 157 16.12 5.32 -31.94
N TYR A 158 15.65 5.95 -30.88
CA TYR A 158 15.07 7.28 -30.89
C TYR A 158 16.00 8.29 -30.25
N ARG A 159 16.03 9.50 -30.79
CA ARG A 159 16.84 10.62 -30.32
C ARG A 159 15.93 11.75 -29.84
N TYR A 160 16.26 12.34 -28.70
CA TYR A 160 15.48 13.41 -28.09
C TYR A 160 16.39 14.53 -27.61
N MET A 161 15.91 15.76 -27.77
CA MET A 161 16.43 16.90 -27.03
C MET A 161 15.62 17.06 -25.76
N VAL A 162 16.28 17.35 -24.65
CA VAL A 162 15.65 17.54 -23.36
C VAL A 162 15.94 18.95 -22.87
N GLU A 163 14.92 19.65 -22.40
CA GLU A 163 15.02 21.04 -21.96
C GLU A 163 14.39 21.21 -20.57
N LEU A 164 15.08 21.95 -19.71
CA LEU A 164 14.60 22.30 -18.37
C LEU A 164 13.52 23.38 -18.49
N ASP A 165 12.42 23.24 -17.75
CA ASP A 165 11.38 24.27 -17.76
C ASP A 165 11.87 25.57 -17.12
N ASP A 166 11.69 26.70 -17.80
CA ASP A 166 11.83 28.04 -17.23
C ASP A 166 10.53 28.82 -17.43
N PRO A 167 9.77 29.14 -16.37
CA PRO A 167 10.07 28.90 -14.95
C PRO A 167 9.78 27.46 -14.48
N GLN A 168 10.45 27.04 -13.41
CA GLN A 168 9.95 25.96 -12.56
C GLN A 168 8.71 26.44 -11.78
N THR A 169 7.71 25.56 -11.62
CA THR A 169 6.37 25.92 -11.13
C THR A 169 5.85 24.99 -10.06
N ILE A 170 4.85 25.47 -9.31
CA ILE A 170 4.01 24.62 -8.47
C ILE A 170 2.92 24.01 -9.35
N ARG A 171 2.87 22.68 -9.41
CA ARG A 171 1.88 21.91 -10.18
C ARG A 171 1.02 21.09 -9.24
N GLN A 172 -0.29 21.29 -9.27
CA GLN A 172 -1.24 20.44 -8.55
C GLN A 172 -1.98 19.55 -9.55
N VAL A 173 -1.87 18.23 -9.35
CA VAL A 173 -2.61 17.20 -10.07
C VAL A 173 -3.76 16.76 -9.17
N PHE A 174 -4.96 17.23 -9.49
CA PHE A 174 -6.15 16.93 -8.70
C PHE A 174 -6.64 15.49 -8.92
N ASP A 175 -7.30 14.94 -7.90
CA ASP A 175 -8.09 13.71 -8.04
C ASP A 175 -9.22 13.95 -9.06
N PRO A 176 -9.30 13.19 -10.17
CA PRO A 176 -10.36 13.33 -11.16
C PRO A 176 -11.76 13.10 -10.60
N LYS A 177 -11.89 12.53 -9.39
CA LYS A 177 -13.16 12.33 -8.68
C LYS A 177 -13.58 13.52 -7.82
N ARG A 178 -12.77 14.58 -7.70
CA ARG A 178 -13.12 15.80 -6.95
C ARG A 178 -13.92 16.74 -7.86
N ILE A 179 -15.18 17.00 -7.52
CA ILE A 179 -16.04 17.98 -8.20
C ILE A 179 -15.78 19.34 -7.52
N GLY A 180 -15.15 20.29 -8.21
CA GLY A 180 -14.80 21.61 -7.65
C GLY A 180 -14.20 22.58 -8.68
N LEU A 181 -14.16 23.88 -8.32
CA LEU A 181 -13.62 24.98 -9.13
C LEU A 181 -12.09 24.93 -9.22
N TRP A 182 -11.58 25.26 -10.40
CA TRP A 182 -10.18 25.09 -10.81
C TRP A 182 -9.39 26.41 -10.67
N LEU A 183 -8.24 26.41 -9.98
CA LEU A 183 -7.34 27.55 -9.91
C LEU A 183 -5.87 27.18 -10.20
N ASN A 184 -5.43 27.59 -11.38
CA ASN A 184 -4.08 27.95 -11.87
C ASN A 184 -2.84 27.12 -11.44
N THR A 185 -2.41 26.22 -12.33
CA THR A 185 -1.24 25.31 -12.24
C THR A 185 0.11 25.93 -12.64
N SER A 186 0.24 27.25 -12.65
CA SER A 186 1.42 27.93 -13.24
C SER A 186 2.01 29.01 -12.32
N ARG A 187 1.90 28.85 -11.00
CA ARG A 187 2.51 29.80 -10.06
C ARG A 187 4.02 29.56 -10.03
N LYS A 188 4.79 30.56 -10.46
CA LYS A 188 6.25 30.57 -10.31
C LYS A 188 6.60 30.42 -8.83
N LEU A 189 7.47 29.48 -8.51
CA LEU A 189 8.17 29.49 -7.24
C LEU A 189 9.12 30.69 -7.25
N SER A 190 9.06 31.51 -6.21
CA SER A 190 9.96 32.64 -6.04
C SER A 190 10.21 32.82 -4.55
N ASP A 191 11.49 32.97 -4.21
CA ASP A 191 11.89 33.44 -2.88
C ASP A 191 12.07 34.96 -2.98
N ARG A 192 11.37 35.71 -2.12
CA ARG A 192 11.47 37.18 -2.09
C ARG A 192 12.87 37.67 -1.73
N THR A 193 13.65 36.85 -1.03
CA THR A 193 15.03 37.14 -0.65
C THR A 193 16.02 36.88 -1.80
N MET A 194 15.61 36.10 -2.82
CA MET A 194 16.43 35.75 -3.98
C MET A 194 15.63 35.90 -5.29
N PRO A 195 15.29 37.13 -5.69
CA PRO A 195 14.50 37.36 -6.89
C PRO A 195 15.23 36.85 -8.14
N GLY A 196 14.60 35.93 -8.87
CA GLY A 196 15.14 35.35 -10.10
C GLY A 196 15.96 34.06 -9.94
N ALA A 197 16.11 33.53 -8.73
CA ALA A 197 16.78 32.25 -8.53
C ALA A 197 15.99 31.09 -9.15
N ALA A 198 16.71 30.09 -9.67
CA ALA A 198 16.12 28.87 -10.25
C ALA A 198 15.80 27.85 -9.15
N LEU A 199 14.61 27.98 -8.53
CA LEU A 199 14.13 27.01 -7.54
C LEU A 199 13.69 25.71 -8.22
N PRO A 200 13.92 24.52 -7.63
CA PRO A 200 13.20 23.32 -8.03
C PRO A 200 11.68 23.51 -7.92
N GLY A 201 10.94 22.84 -8.80
CA GLY A 201 9.48 22.83 -8.80
C GLY A 201 8.90 21.99 -7.66
N LEU A 202 7.61 22.21 -7.39
CA LEU A 202 6.82 21.42 -6.45
C LEU A 202 5.65 20.78 -7.17
N ILE A 203 5.44 19.47 -6.95
CA ILE A 203 4.32 18.74 -7.52
C ILE A 203 3.48 18.15 -6.40
N PHE A 204 2.21 18.51 -6.37
CA PHE A 204 1.21 17.95 -5.47
C PHE A 204 0.28 17.07 -6.26
N ASN A 205 0.35 15.76 -6.05
CA ASN A 205 -0.45 14.81 -6.80
C ASN A 205 -1.45 14.13 -5.88
N GLU A 206 -2.68 14.65 -5.93
CA GLU A 206 -3.86 14.04 -5.31
C GLU A 206 -4.40 12.89 -6.18
N GLY A 207 -4.05 12.79 -7.46
CA GLY A 207 -4.55 11.73 -8.34
C GLY A 207 -3.99 10.32 -8.07
N ILE A 208 -2.96 10.16 -7.23
CA ILE A 208 -2.34 8.86 -6.93
C ILE A 208 -3.04 8.19 -5.76
N GLU A 209 -4.21 7.59 -5.99
CA GLU A 209 -4.83 6.72 -4.97
C GLU A 209 -3.93 5.50 -4.71
N PRO A 210 -3.78 5.08 -3.44
CA PRO A 210 -4.49 5.51 -2.22
C PRO A 210 -3.83 6.67 -1.43
N PHE A 211 -2.81 7.33 -1.98
CA PHE A 211 -2.00 8.33 -1.27
C PHE A 211 -2.31 9.78 -1.72
N LEU A 212 -1.77 10.73 -0.97
CA LEU A 212 -1.40 12.05 -1.44
C LEU A 212 0.12 12.03 -1.65
N LEU A 213 0.60 12.61 -2.74
CA LEU A 213 2.03 12.71 -3.03
C LEU A 213 2.45 14.19 -3.11
N PHE A 214 3.45 14.55 -2.31
CA PHE A 214 4.13 15.83 -2.35
C PHE A 214 5.55 15.59 -2.85
N ARG A 215 5.96 16.31 -3.89
CA ARG A 215 7.23 16.05 -4.56
C ARG A 215 8.00 17.33 -4.78
N LEU A 216 9.30 17.26 -4.52
CA LEU A 216 10.29 18.27 -4.87
C LEU A 216 11.16 17.73 -6.00
N GLY A 217 11.36 18.54 -7.04
CA GLY A 217 12.20 18.17 -8.16
C GLY A 217 12.08 19.16 -9.32
N TYR A 218 12.79 18.89 -10.40
CA TYR A 218 12.75 19.73 -11.59
C TYR A 218 11.87 19.10 -12.66
N THR A 219 11.12 19.93 -13.39
CA THR A 219 10.35 19.50 -14.56
C THR A 219 11.07 19.84 -15.85
N TRP A 220 11.04 18.88 -16.77
CA TRP A 220 11.69 18.97 -18.08
C TRP A 220 10.71 18.55 -19.18
N HIS A 221 10.97 18.96 -20.42
CA HIS A 221 10.28 18.42 -21.60
C HIS A 221 11.28 17.78 -22.56
N ALA A 222 10.82 16.75 -23.27
CA ALA A 222 11.59 16.07 -24.30
C ALA A 222 10.90 16.21 -25.65
N ARG A 223 11.64 16.71 -26.64
CA ARG A 223 11.20 16.79 -28.04
C ARG A 223 11.97 15.78 -28.89
N PRO A 224 11.29 14.99 -29.73
CA PRO A 224 11.98 14.08 -30.63
C PRO A 224 12.82 14.88 -31.64
N LEU A 225 14.00 14.36 -31.97
CA LEU A 225 14.90 14.92 -32.96
C LEU A 225 15.01 14.01 -34.18
N ASP A 226 15.16 14.62 -35.35
CA ASP A 226 15.56 13.92 -36.57
C ASP A 226 17.00 13.40 -36.47
N TRP A 227 17.28 12.33 -37.21
CA TRP A 227 18.61 11.76 -37.33
C TRP A 227 19.41 12.44 -38.48
N PRO A 228 20.70 12.76 -38.27
CA PRO A 228 21.54 13.28 -39.35
C PRO A 228 21.76 12.22 -40.43
N ALA A 229 21.83 12.66 -41.70
CA ALA A 229 22.02 11.76 -42.84
C ALA A 229 23.51 11.47 -43.12
N PRO A 230 23.90 10.22 -43.49
CA PRO A 230 23.05 9.03 -43.53
C PRO A 230 22.89 8.40 -42.13
N ALA A 231 21.64 8.15 -41.73
CA ALA A 231 21.33 7.50 -40.47
C ALA A 231 21.69 5.99 -40.52
N PHE A 232 22.01 5.40 -39.37
CA PHE A 232 22.31 3.96 -39.28
C PHE A 232 21.03 3.11 -39.28
N PRO A 233 21.10 1.82 -39.66
CA PRO A 233 19.97 0.91 -39.60
C PRO A 233 19.35 0.85 -38.20
N GLY A 234 18.04 1.11 -38.10
CA GLY A 234 17.30 1.15 -36.82
C GLY A 234 17.09 2.56 -36.26
N ALA A 235 17.64 3.61 -36.85
CA ALA A 235 17.31 4.98 -36.48
C ALA A 235 15.87 5.35 -36.90
N ALA A 236 15.07 5.88 -35.98
CA ALA A 236 13.71 6.35 -36.25
C ALA A 236 13.38 7.64 -35.47
N LEU A 237 12.41 8.41 -35.95
CA LEU A 237 11.84 9.54 -35.21
C LEU A 237 11.00 9.00 -34.05
N GLY A 238 11.29 9.47 -32.84
CA GLY A 238 10.56 9.04 -31.63
C GLY A 238 9.16 9.66 -31.53
N PRO A 239 8.23 9.04 -30.78
CA PRO A 239 6.93 9.63 -30.52
C PRO A 239 7.03 10.91 -29.67
N THR A 240 6.07 11.81 -29.83
CA THR A 240 5.94 13.02 -29.01
C THR A 240 5.63 12.67 -27.55
N ILE A 241 6.32 13.33 -26.63
CA ILE A 241 6.12 13.17 -25.19
C ILE A 241 5.42 14.44 -24.66
N GLU A 242 4.10 14.34 -24.43
CA GLU A 242 3.30 15.48 -23.95
C GLU A 242 3.44 15.73 -22.45
N ARG A 243 3.72 14.69 -21.67
CA ARG A 243 3.85 14.79 -20.21
C ARG A 243 5.26 15.21 -19.83
N PRO A 244 5.44 16.05 -18.79
CA PRO A 244 6.77 16.43 -18.35
C PRO A 244 7.58 15.22 -17.87
N LEU A 245 8.89 15.26 -18.08
CA LEU A 245 9.85 14.41 -17.41
C LEU A 245 10.12 14.98 -16.02
N LEU A 246 10.38 14.09 -15.06
CA LEU A 246 10.58 14.45 -13.66
C LEU A 246 12.00 14.11 -13.25
N MET A 247 12.70 15.08 -12.68
CA MET A 247 14.00 14.92 -12.04
C MET A 247 13.80 15.07 -10.54
N GLU A 248 13.61 13.93 -9.88
CA GLU A 248 13.05 13.83 -8.52
C GLU A 248 14.15 13.98 -7.44
N LEU A 249 13.81 14.64 -6.33
CA LEU A 249 14.71 14.81 -5.17
C LEU A 249 14.10 14.18 -3.91
N ILE A 250 12.87 14.57 -3.59
CA ILE A 250 12.14 14.10 -2.41
C ILE A 250 10.70 13.79 -2.81
N ASP A 251 10.23 12.62 -2.38
CA ASP A 251 8.84 12.21 -2.43
C ASP A 251 8.31 12.01 -1.02
N VAL A 252 7.22 12.70 -0.69
CA VAL A 252 6.49 12.52 0.57
C VAL A 252 5.12 11.95 0.27
N THR A 253 4.90 10.71 0.70
CA THR A 253 3.62 10.03 0.58
C THR A 253 2.85 10.07 1.89
N LEU A 254 1.57 10.41 1.80
CA LEU A 254 0.65 10.47 2.93
C LEU A 254 -0.59 9.64 2.57
N PRO A 255 -0.80 8.44 3.16
CA PRO A 255 -2.00 7.65 2.91
C PRO A 255 -3.25 8.48 3.15
N ARG A 256 -4.27 8.31 2.30
CA ARG A 256 -5.54 8.99 2.51
C ARG A 256 -6.22 8.43 3.76
N ARG A 257 -7.08 9.26 4.35
CA ARG A 257 -7.97 8.87 5.43
C ARG A 257 -8.78 7.65 5.00
N ASN A 258 -9.02 6.74 5.95
CA ASN A 258 -9.88 5.56 5.76
C ASN A 258 -9.47 4.58 4.67
N THR A 259 -8.21 4.55 4.23
CA THR A 259 -7.75 3.53 3.28
C THR A 259 -7.20 2.28 3.98
N VAL A 260 -7.21 1.15 3.28
CA VAL A 260 -6.59 -0.09 3.75
C VAL A 260 -5.11 0.14 4.02
N GLU A 261 -4.43 0.90 3.16
CA GLU A 261 -2.99 1.14 3.23
C GLU A 261 -2.60 1.99 4.44
N ALA A 262 -3.47 2.90 4.90
CA ALA A 262 -3.25 3.64 6.13
C ALA A 262 -3.26 2.70 7.34
N VAL A 263 -4.24 1.79 7.38
CA VAL A 263 -4.38 0.81 8.46
C VAL A 263 -3.26 -0.24 8.41
N GLU A 264 -2.99 -0.84 7.25
CA GLU A 264 -1.95 -1.85 7.07
C GLU A 264 -0.58 -1.35 7.55
N VAL A 265 -0.17 -0.17 7.09
CA VAL A 265 1.13 0.40 7.47
C VAL A 265 1.15 0.73 8.96
N TRP A 266 0.05 1.22 9.52
CA TRP A 266 -0.04 1.48 10.95
C TRP A 266 0.14 0.20 11.79
N GLU A 267 -0.57 -0.87 11.42
CA GLU A 267 -0.54 -2.16 12.10
C GLU A 267 0.81 -2.87 11.98
N ASP A 268 1.48 -2.78 10.84
CA ASP A 268 2.82 -3.34 10.64
C ASP A 268 3.86 -2.65 11.54
N LEU A 269 3.68 -1.35 11.79
CA LEU A 269 4.51 -0.58 12.72
C LEU A 269 4.15 -0.83 14.19
N GLU A 270 2.87 -0.97 14.51
CA GLU A 270 2.39 -1.19 15.88
C GLU A 270 2.71 -2.61 16.39
N SER A 271 2.60 -3.61 15.53
CA SER A 271 2.95 -5.00 15.86
C SER A 271 4.45 -5.23 16.08
N GLY A 272 5.29 -4.27 15.70
CA GLY A 272 6.75 -4.39 15.74
C GLY A 272 7.32 -5.30 14.65
N HIS A 273 6.50 -5.73 13.69
CA HIS A 273 6.95 -6.48 12.51
C HIS A 273 7.92 -5.64 11.67
N VAL A 274 7.60 -4.35 11.48
CA VAL A 274 8.51 -3.38 10.89
C VAL A 274 9.10 -2.51 11.98
N GLN A 275 10.42 -2.51 12.09
CA GLN A 275 11.17 -1.61 12.96
C GLN A 275 11.64 -0.40 12.17
N ILE A 276 11.55 0.79 12.76
CA ILE A 276 12.10 2.03 12.20
C ILE A 276 13.18 2.52 13.16
N ASP A 277 14.41 2.55 12.69
CA ASP A 277 15.55 2.94 13.50
C ASP A 277 16.15 4.28 13.03
N PRO A 278 16.52 5.18 13.96
CA PRO A 278 17.36 6.33 13.65
C PRO A 278 18.72 5.87 13.11
N THR A 279 18.91 5.96 11.80
CA THR A 279 20.14 5.50 11.13
C THR A 279 20.98 6.70 10.71
N PRO A 280 22.29 6.73 11.05
CA PRO A 280 23.18 7.78 10.56
C PRO A 280 23.41 7.64 9.06
N VAL A 281 23.12 8.71 8.33
CA VAL A 281 23.37 8.84 6.89
C VAL A 281 24.31 10.03 6.70
N SER A 282 25.44 9.76 6.05
CA SER A 282 26.56 10.71 5.95
C SER A 282 26.91 11.03 4.51
N LEU A 283 27.31 12.28 4.29
CA LEU A 283 27.85 12.79 3.03
C LEU A 283 29.20 13.47 3.29
N GLN A 284 30.21 13.15 2.49
CA GLN A 284 31.47 13.89 2.51
C GLN A 284 31.42 15.07 1.53
N TYR A 285 31.53 16.31 2.04
CA TYR A 285 31.50 17.52 1.22
C TYR A 285 32.49 18.56 1.74
N LEU A 286 33.32 19.12 0.86
CA LEU A 286 34.36 20.11 1.18
C LEU A 286 35.25 19.73 2.37
N GLY A 287 35.61 18.44 2.50
CA GLY A 287 36.43 17.93 3.60
C GLY A 287 35.71 17.82 4.94
N THR A 288 34.41 18.11 4.99
CA THR A 288 33.54 17.95 6.16
C THR A 288 32.62 16.74 5.97
N ILE A 289 32.37 16.00 7.04
CA ILE A 289 31.37 14.93 7.06
C ILE A 289 30.06 15.53 7.57
N HIS A 290 29.04 15.54 6.72
CA HIS A 290 27.68 15.93 7.05
C HIS A 290 26.88 14.68 7.39
N THR A 291 26.60 14.46 8.67
CA THR A 291 25.81 13.31 9.14
C THR A 291 24.45 13.78 9.65
N VAL A 292 23.39 13.14 9.17
CA VAL A 292 22.03 13.29 9.67
C VAL A 292 21.51 11.96 10.19
N LEU A 293 20.56 12.00 11.13
CA LEU A 293 19.80 10.82 11.52
C LEU A 293 18.51 10.78 10.71
N LEU A 294 18.26 9.67 10.02
CA LEU A 294 17.02 9.43 9.30
C LEU A 294 16.31 8.19 9.86
N PRO A 295 14.97 8.22 9.98
CA PRO A 295 14.18 7.07 10.40
C PRO A 295 14.09 6.07 9.24
N LEU A 296 14.95 5.06 9.22
CA LEU A 296 14.98 4.03 8.16
C LEU A 296 14.32 2.74 8.65
N PRO A 297 13.46 2.10 7.82
CA PRO A 297 12.82 0.86 8.17
C PRO A 297 13.79 -0.33 8.05
N SER A 298 13.54 -1.39 8.80
CA SER A 298 14.33 -2.61 8.79
C SER A 298 14.29 -3.35 7.44
N LEU A 299 15.15 -4.34 7.26
CA LEU A 299 15.14 -5.20 6.06
C LEU A 299 13.84 -5.97 5.88
N ASP A 300 13.06 -6.18 6.94
CA ASP A 300 11.74 -6.83 6.89
C ASP A 300 10.77 -6.04 6.05
N TYR A 301 10.70 -4.72 6.27
CA TYR A 301 9.90 -3.83 5.44
C TYR A 301 10.29 -3.93 3.97
N HIS A 302 11.59 -3.89 3.67
CA HIS A 302 12.06 -3.94 2.29
C HIS A 302 11.79 -5.29 1.62
N PHE A 303 11.84 -6.40 2.38
CA PHE A 303 11.48 -7.72 1.90
C PHE A 303 9.99 -7.79 1.56
N ASP A 304 9.13 -7.39 2.50
CA ASP A 304 7.68 -7.36 2.35
C ASP A 304 7.26 -6.47 1.17
N GLU A 305 7.88 -5.30 1.01
CA GLU A 305 7.65 -4.41 -0.12
C GLU A 305 7.99 -5.10 -1.46
N GLN A 306 9.12 -5.82 -1.54
CA GLN A 306 9.49 -6.52 -2.78
C GLN A 306 8.50 -7.66 -3.08
N ALA A 307 8.12 -8.44 -2.06
CA ALA A 307 7.18 -9.55 -2.21
C ALA A 307 5.79 -9.04 -2.63
N LEU A 308 5.30 -7.97 -2.01
CA LEU A 308 4.06 -7.29 -2.36
C LEU A 308 4.08 -6.82 -3.82
N MET A 309 5.13 -6.11 -4.24
CA MET A 309 5.20 -5.61 -5.61
C MET A 309 5.28 -6.73 -6.65
N LEU A 310 5.87 -7.89 -6.31
CA LEU A 310 5.82 -9.07 -7.17
C LEU A 310 4.41 -9.69 -7.23
N SER A 311 3.69 -9.70 -6.11
CA SER A 311 2.26 -10.08 -6.06
C SER A 311 1.39 -9.18 -6.93
N GLU A 312 1.62 -7.86 -6.92
CA GLU A 312 0.91 -6.91 -7.81
C GLU A 312 1.19 -7.18 -9.29
N VAL A 313 2.43 -7.55 -9.63
CA VAL A 313 2.80 -7.93 -11.00
C VAL A 313 2.07 -9.22 -11.39
N ALA A 314 2.05 -10.22 -10.51
CA ALA A 314 1.37 -11.49 -10.74
C ALA A 314 -0.14 -11.32 -10.96
N ALA A 315 -0.78 -10.44 -10.19
CA ALA A 315 -2.20 -10.13 -10.33
C ALA A 315 -2.53 -9.17 -11.48
N GLY A 316 -1.53 -8.67 -12.21
CA GLY A 316 -1.72 -7.76 -13.35
C GLY A 316 -2.18 -6.36 -12.95
N VAL A 317 -1.98 -5.95 -11.69
CA VAL A 317 -2.38 -4.63 -11.18
C VAL A 317 -1.19 -3.67 -11.00
N SER A 318 0.04 -4.17 -11.10
CA SER A 318 1.24 -3.33 -10.93
C SER A 318 1.37 -2.27 -12.04
N ARG A 319 1.70 -1.04 -11.63
CA ARG A 319 2.06 0.05 -12.56
C ARG A 319 3.54 0.05 -12.94
N SER A 320 4.35 -0.83 -12.36
CA SER A 320 5.83 -0.77 -12.41
C SER A 320 6.45 -2.10 -12.83
N VAL A 321 5.83 -2.79 -13.80
CA VAL A 321 6.30 -4.09 -14.35
C VAL A 321 7.74 -4.03 -14.88
N ASP A 322 8.20 -2.86 -15.33
CA ASP A 322 9.56 -2.64 -15.82
C ASP A 322 10.63 -2.79 -14.73
N LYS A 323 10.23 -2.77 -13.44
CA LYS A 323 11.14 -2.95 -12.30
C LYS A 323 11.24 -4.42 -11.84
N VAL A 324 10.51 -5.36 -12.44
CA VAL A 324 10.39 -6.74 -11.93
C VAL A 324 11.73 -7.41 -11.65
N MET A 325 12.72 -7.28 -12.55
CA MET A 325 14.05 -7.85 -12.33
C MET A 325 14.75 -7.26 -11.10
N SER A 326 14.68 -5.94 -10.92
CA SER A 326 15.25 -5.28 -9.74
C SER A 326 14.59 -5.72 -8.43
N ARG A 327 13.28 -6.05 -8.46
CA ARG A 327 12.55 -6.58 -7.30
C ARG A 327 13.08 -7.96 -6.91
N PHE A 328 13.27 -8.86 -7.88
CA PHE A 328 13.90 -10.16 -7.63
C PHE A 328 15.32 -10.03 -7.11
N THR A 329 16.13 -9.12 -7.66
CA THR A 329 17.50 -8.89 -7.19
C THR A 329 17.53 -8.44 -5.73
N ARG A 330 16.72 -7.43 -5.36
CA ARG A 330 16.66 -6.93 -3.97
C ARG A 330 16.14 -8.00 -3.01
N LEU A 331 15.07 -8.71 -3.36
CA LEU A 331 14.52 -9.79 -2.56
C LEU A 331 15.58 -10.87 -2.30
N ALA A 332 16.32 -11.27 -3.34
CA ALA A 332 17.40 -12.25 -3.19
C ALA A 332 18.57 -11.75 -2.34
N GLN A 333 18.94 -10.47 -2.45
CA GLN A 333 19.98 -9.86 -1.61
C GLN A 333 19.60 -9.92 -0.12
N ILE A 334 18.37 -9.52 0.21
CA ILE A 334 17.88 -9.53 1.60
C ILE A 334 17.82 -10.96 2.14
N TYR A 335 17.23 -11.88 1.36
CA TYR A 335 17.07 -13.27 1.77
C TYR A 335 18.43 -13.96 2.00
N ASN A 336 19.36 -13.82 1.06
CA ASN A 336 20.67 -14.46 1.14
C ASN A 336 21.58 -13.85 2.21
N GLY A 337 21.36 -12.57 2.56
CA GLY A 337 22.07 -11.90 3.65
C GLY A 337 21.56 -12.29 5.05
N ALA A 338 20.40 -12.94 5.14
CA ALA A 338 19.76 -13.29 6.41
C ALA A 338 20.18 -14.68 6.93
N ALA A 339 20.15 -14.84 8.26
CA ALA A 339 20.39 -16.13 8.90
C ALA A 339 19.24 -17.12 8.65
N PRO A 340 19.46 -18.45 8.76
CA PRO A 340 18.44 -19.46 8.42
C PRO A 340 17.08 -19.30 9.12
N PRO A 341 16.98 -18.95 10.42
CA PRO A 341 15.68 -18.70 11.04
C PRO A 341 14.91 -17.56 10.36
N LYS A 342 15.61 -16.49 10.00
CA LYS A 342 15.01 -15.33 9.33
C LYS A 342 14.60 -15.64 7.88
N GLN A 343 15.35 -16.52 7.21
CA GLN A 343 14.95 -17.03 5.89
C GLN A 343 13.63 -17.82 5.96
N LEU A 344 13.37 -18.55 7.06
CA LEU A 344 12.09 -19.22 7.27
C LEU A 344 10.96 -18.21 7.49
N ASP A 345 11.20 -17.13 8.21
CA ASP A 345 10.22 -16.04 8.37
C ASP A 345 9.85 -15.44 7.00
N TYR A 346 10.84 -15.17 6.15
CA TYR A 346 10.63 -14.68 4.79
C TYR A 346 9.86 -15.67 3.89
N GLN A 347 10.09 -16.98 4.05
CA GLN A 347 9.26 -18.00 3.39
C GLN A 347 7.82 -17.94 3.89
N GLY A 348 7.61 -17.75 5.19
CA GLY A 348 6.31 -17.56 5.80
C GLY A 348 5.57 -16.36 5.22
N VAL A 349 6.25 -15.22 5.05
CA VAL A 349 5.67 -14.02 4.41
C VAL A 349 5.20 -14.30 2.99
N MET A 350 6.06 -14.88 2.14
CA MET A 350 5.67 -15.20 0.75
C MET A 350 4.52 -16.22 0.68
N ALA A 351 4.52 -17.21 1.57
CA ALA A 351 3.46 -18.21 1.67
C ALA A 351 2.13 -17.56 2.08
N ALA A 352 2.16 -16.70 3.10
CA ALA A 352 1.00 -15.93 3.54
C ALA A 352 0.47 -15.01 2.45
N MET A 353 1.34 -14.32 1.69
CA MET A 353 0.93 -13.49 0.56
C MET A 353 0.24 -14.28 -0.56
N ALA A 354 0.67 -15.52 -0.81
CA ALA A 354 0.01 -16.43 -1.74
C ALA A 354 -1.23 -17.12 -1.16
N GLY A 355 -1.45 -17.06 0.15
CA GLY A 355 -2.52 -17.76 0.86
C GLY A 355 -2.35 -19.28 0.84
N VAL A 356 -1.11 -19.76 0.98
CA VAL A 356 -0.72 -21.18 1.01
C VAL A 356 0.26 -21.44 2.14
N THR A 357 0.51 -22.71 2.46
CA THR A 357 1.54 -23.10 3.43
C THR A 357 2.96 -22.97 2.84
N VAL A 358 3.96 -22.82 3.71
CA VAL A 358 5.39 -22.82 3.31
C VAL A 358 5.78 -24.09 2.53
N ALA A 359 5.23 -25.25 2.92
CA ALA A 359 5.47 -26.50 2.21
C ALA A 359 4.94 -26.47 0.76
N GLN A 360 3.78 -25.86 0.53
CA GLN A 360 3.21 -25.69 -0.81
C GLN A 360 3.98 -24.66 -1.63
N LEU A 361 4.50 -23.60 -1.00
CA LEU A 361 5.34 -22.61 -1.67
C LEU A 361 6.61 -23.23 -2.27
N GLY A 362 7.18 -24.22 -1.59
CA GLY A 362 8.35 -24.98 -2.07
C GLY A 362 8.13 -25.84 -3.32
N VAL A 363 6.89 -25.93 -3.83
CA VAL A 363 6.53 -26.67 -5.03
C VAL A 363 6.05 -25.70 -6.11
N LEU A 364 6.81 -25.56 -7.19
CA LEU A 364 6.43 -24.65 -8.30
C LEU A 364 5.13 -25.13 -8.98
N PRO A 365 4.08 -24.29 -9.03
CA PRO A 365 2.85 -24.59 -9.75
C PRO A 365 3.04 -24.65 -11.26
N ALA A 366 1.97 -25.04 -11.98
CA ALA A 366 1.94 -24.93 -13.44
C ALA A 366 2.20 -23.48 -13.88
N PRO A 367 3.08 -23.24 -14.87
CA PRO A 367 3.40 -21.89 -15.33
C PRO A 367 2.16 -21.12 -15.80
N VAL A 368 2.03 -19.87 -15.37
CA VAL A 368 0.96 -18.97 -15.82
C VAL A 368 1.50 -18.07 -16.92
N ALA A 369 0.96 -18.20 -18.14
CA ALA A 369 1.48 -17.56 -19.35
C ALA A 369 1.64 -16.02 -19.23
N ALA A 370 0.73 -15.35 -18.54
CA ALA A 370 0.81 -13.90 -18.31
C ALA A 370 2.06 -13.52 -17.50
N VAL A 371 2.36 -14.27 -16.43
CA VAL A 371 3.55 -14.06 -15.60
C VAL A 371 4.82 -14.40 -16.40
N THR A 372 4.85 -15.55 -17.07
CA THR A 372 6.00 -15.96 -17.89
C THR A 372 6.31 -14.93 -19.00
N GLY A 373 5.27 -14.40 -19.65
CA GLY A 373 5.40 -13.36 -20.66
C GLY A 373 5.99 -12.06 -20.11
N ILE A 374 5.50 -11.59 -18.96
CA ILE A 374 6.03 -10.38 -18.28
C ILE A 374 7.50 -10.57 -17.91
N LEU A 375 7.86 -11.70 -17.32
CA LEU A 375 9.24 -11.97 -16.92
C LEU A 375 10.19 -12.01 -18.13
N GLY A 376 9.77 -12.64 -19.22
CA GLY A 376 10.52 -12.66 -20.47
C GLY A 376 10.71 -11.26 -21.07
N ALA A 377 9.63 -10.47 -21.16
CA ALA A 377 9.64 -9.14 -21.77
C ALA A 377 10.47 -8.12 -20.98
N HIS A 378 10.58 -8.28 -19.66
CA HIS A 378 11.24 -7.31 -18.77
C HIS A 378 12.57 -7.82 -18.19
N GLY A 379 13.27 -8.70 -18.92
CA GLY A 379 14.65 -9.10 -18.60
C GLY A 379 14.79 -9.99 -17.37
N ALA A 380 13.70 -10.52 -16.83
CA ALA A 380 13.67 -11.45 -15.71
C ALA A 380 13.50 -12.92 -16.15
N GLY A 381 13.69 -13.23 -17.45
CA GLY A 381 13.52 -14.59 -17.99
C GLY A 381 14.42 -15.64 -17.32
N ALA A 382 15.59 -15.27 -16.81
CA ALA A 382 16.47 -16.17 -16.07
C ALA A 382 15.83 -16.72 -14.77
N VAL A 383 14.89 -15.99 -14.18
CA VAL A 383 14.14 -16.42 -12.97
C VAL A 383 13.33 -17.69 -13.25
N LEU A 384 12.89 -17.91 -14.49
CA LEU A 384 12.13 -19.09 -14.89
C LEU A 384 12.92 -20.40 -14.73
N ALA A 385 14.25 -20.31 -14.71
CA ALA A 385 15.17 -21.42 -14.52
C ALA A 385 15.76 -21.49 -13.10
N ALA A 386 15.22 -20.74 -12.14
CA ALA A 386 15.70 -20.72 -10.77
C ALA A 386 15.59 -22.13 -10.12
N ALA A 387 16.61 -22.51 -9.36
CA ALA A 387 16.63 -23.82 -8.70
C ALA A 387 15.68 -23.87 -7.49
N PRO A 388 15.10 -25.05 -7.17
CA PRO A 388 14.27 -25.22 -5.98
C PRO A 388 14.98 -24.74 -4.70
N GLY A 389 14.23 -24.07 -3.82
CA GLY A 389 14.74 -23.53 -2.56
C GLY A 389 15.48 -22.19 -2.65
N THR A 390 15.72 -21.66 -3.86
CA THR A 390 16.24 -20.30 -4.03
C THR A 390 15.13 -19.25 -3.79
N PRO A 391 15.47 -18.03 -3.32
CA PRO A 391 14.47 -16.98 -3.12
C PRO A 391 13.71 -16.62 -4.40
N GLN A 392 14.38 -16.67 -5.56
CA GLN A 392 13.76 -16.42 -6.85
C GLN A 392 12.71 -17.50 -7.20
N TYR A 393 13.01 -18.78 -6.92
CA TYR A 393 12.07 -19.88 -7.14
C TYR A 393 10.83 -19.75 -6.25
N LEU A 394 11.02 -19.43 -4.97
CA LEU A 394 9.94 -19.24 -4.02
C LEU A 394 9.05 -18.05 -4.40
N ALA A 395 9.65 -16.93 -4.78
CA ALA A 395 8.91 -15.77 -5.26
C ALA A 395 8.18 -16.05 -6.59
N LEU A 396 8.77 -16.82 -7.51
CA LEU A 396 8.08 -17.26 -8.73
C LEU A 396 6.89 -18.17 -8.42
N SER A 397 7.04 -19.10 -7.46
CA SER A 397 5.96 -19.95 -6.97
C SER A 397 4.80 -19.13 -6.41
N MET A 398 5.09 -18.15 -5.53
CA MET A 398 4.12 -17.18 -5.02
C MET A 398 3.38 -16.47 -6.16
N MET A 399 4.11 -15.94 -7.14
CA MET A 399 3.52 -15.26 -8.29
C MET A 399 2.59 -16.17 -9.11
N TYR A 400 2.98 -17.43 -9.37
CA TYR A 400 2.11 -18.36 -10.10
C TYR A 400 0.86 -18.75 -9.31
N VAL A 401 0.97 -18.96 -7.99
CA VAL A 401 -0.21 -19.21 -7.14
C VAL A 401 -1.18 -18.04 -7.22
N ILE A 402 -0.70 -16.81 -7.06
CA ILE A 402 -1.52 -15.59 -7.10
C ILE A 402 -2.16 -15.42 -8.48
N ALA A 403 -1.38 -15.55 -9.56
CA ALA A 403 -1.89 -15.35 -10.92
C ALA A 403 -2.91 -16.43 -11.35
N ALA A 404 -2.78 -17.65 -10.85
CA ALA A 404 -3.73 -18.73 -11.13
C ALA A 404 -5.01 -18.64 -10.29
N ARG A 405 -5.00 -17.90 -9.17
CA ARG A 405 -6.10 -17.89 -8.21
C ARG A 405 -7.20 -16.91 -8.62
N GLN A 406 -8.36 -17.47 -8.99
CA GLN A 406 -9.58 -16.69 -9.18
C GLN A 406 -10.47 -16.75 -7.94
N ILE A 407 -10.79 -15.58 -7.38
CA ILE A 407 -11.82 -15.47 -6.33
C ILE A 407 -13.16 -15.27 -7.02
N GLN A 408 -14.05 -16.24 -6.83
CA GLN A 408 -15.39 -16.23 -7.39
C GLN A 408 -16.41 -16.17 -6.26
N TYR A 409 -17.54 -15.51 -6.54
CA TYR A 409 -18.67 -15.47 -5.62
C TYR A 409 -19.28 -16.87 -5.46
N GLN A 410 -19.46 -17.31 -4.21
CA GLN A 410 -20.02 -18.63 -3.87
C GLN A 410 -21.18 -18.45 -2.88
N GLY A 411 -22.38 -18.16 -3.39
CA GLY A 411 -23.55 -17.91 -2.55
C GLY A 411 -23.93 -19.09 -1.63
N GLU A 412 -23.79 -20.33 -2.10
CA GLU A 412 -24.01 -21.53 -1.27
C GLU A 412 -23.01 -21.64 -0.12
N ALA A 413 -21.75 -21.29 -0.36
CA ALA A 413 -20.72 -21.24 0.68
C ALA A 413 -21.04 -20.15 1.71
N CYS A 414 -21.53 -18.99 1.28
CA CYS A 414 -22.00 -17.94 2.19
C CYS A 414 -23.15 -18.41 3.09
N LEU A 415 -24.13 -19.10 2.51
CA LEU A 415 -25.25 -19.67 3.26
C LEU A 415 -24.78 -20.74 4.28
N ALA A 416 -23.87 -21.62 3.87
CA ALA A 416 -23.24 -22.59 4.77
C ALA A 416 -22.48 -21.91 5.91
N GLY A 417 -21.71 -20.86 5.62
CA GLY A 417 -21.00 -20.05 6.60
C GLY A 417 -21.94 -19.41 7.61
N ARG A 418 -23.06 -18.83 7.16
CA ARG A 418 -24.10 -18.28 8.06
C ARG A 418 -24.71 -19.35 8.97
N GLN A 419 -24.98 -20.55 8.45
CA GLN A 419 -25.51 -21.65 9.26
C GLN A 419 -24.52 -22.09 10.34
N LEU A 420 -23.24 -22.24 10.00
CA LEU A 420 -22.19 -22.56 10.96
C LEU A 420 -22.05 -21.45 12.01
N LEU A 421 -22.07 -20.18 11.59
CA LEU A 421 -22.01 -19.05 12.51
C LEU A 421 -23.16 -19.07 13.52
N ASN A 422 -24.39 -19.40 13.11
CA ASN A 422 -25.51 -19.53 14.04
C ASN A 422 -25.27 -20.65 15.08
N GLN A 423 -24.63 -21.76 14.69
CA GLN A 423 -24.24 -22.80 15.64
C GLN A 423 -23.19 -22.27 16.63
N ILE A 424 -22.18 -21.54 16.15
CA ILE A 424 -21.14 -20.92 16.98
C ILE A 424 -21.74 -19.92 17.98
N ILE A 425 -22.67 -19.07 17.53
CA ILE A 425 -23.38 -18.13 18.42
C ILE A 425 -24.15 -18.91 19.49
N GLY A 426 -24.76 -20.04 19.15
CA GLY A 426 -25.43 -20.93 20.11
C GLY A 426 -24.49 -21.59 21.13
N MET A 427 -23.17 -21.61 20.90
CA MET A 427 -22.17 -22.10 21.87
C MET A 427 -21.74 -21.02 22.87
N LEU A 428 -22.04 -19.75 22.61
CA LEU A 428 -21.76 -18.66 23.53
C LEU A 428 -22.78 -18.64 24.67
N PRO A 429 -22.45 -18.03 25.83
CA PRO A 429 -23.43 -17.75 26.85
C PRO A 429 -24.63 -16.99 26.26
N SER A 430 -25.86 -17.34 26.66
CA SER A 430 -27.08 -16.71 26.14
C SER A 430 -27.15 -15.19 26.40
N THR A 431 -26.31 -14.67 27.29
CA THR A 431 -26.18 -13.26 27.61
C THR A 431 -25.03 -12.57 26.89
N ALA A 432 -24.29 -13.25 26.00
CA ALA A 432 -23.13 -12.67 25.34
C ALA A 432 -23.53 -11.79 24.15
N ILE A 433 -24.44 -12.29 23.29
CA ILE A 433 -24.82 -11.66 22.03
C ILE A 433 -26.31 -11.29 22.05
N ALA A 434 -26.61 -10.03 21.74
CA ALA A 434 -27.97 -9.51 21.63
C ALA A 434 -28.57 -9.75 20.24
N GLU A 435 -27.78 -9.52 19.20
CA GLU A 435 -28.22 -9.59 17.80
C GLU A 435 -27.03 -9.96 16.91
N ALA A 436 -27.29 -10.59 15.76
CA ALA A 436 -26.31 -10.91 14.76
C ALA A 436 -26.80 -10.51 13.38
N ALA A 437 -25.89 -10.03 12.53
CA ALA A 437 -26.20 -9.66 11.15
C ALA A 437 -25.07 -10.07 10.20
N ALA A 438 -25.42 -10.47 8.99
CA ALA A 438 -24.48 -10.91 7.97
C ALA A 438 -23.80 -9.72 7.29
N SER A 439 -22.51 -9.90 6.97
CA SER A 439 -21.67 -8.92 6.26
C SER A 439 -20.78 -9.55 5.17
N ASP A 440 -20.99 -10.84 4.89
CA ASP A 440 -20.34 -11.61 3.82
C ASP A 440 -20.65 -11.10 2.40
N ASP A 441 -20.06 -11.74 1.39
CA ASP A 441 -20.25 -11.35 -0.02
C ASP A 441 -21.71 -11.42 -0.47
N LEU A 442 -22.51 -12.37 0.07
CA LEU A 442 -23.94 -12.45 -0.23
C LEU A 442 -24.70 -11.26 0.39
N ALA A 443 -24.34 -10.84 1.61
CA ALA A 443 -24.92 -9.65 2.26
C ALA A 443 -24.62 -8.38 1.48
N LEU A 444 -23.36 -8.21 1.05
CA LEU A 444 -22.96 -7.07 0.22
C LEU A 444 -23.63 -7.10 -1.15
N TYR A 445 -23.74 -8.28 -1.78
CA TYR A 445 -24.45 -8.47 -3.04
C TYR A 445 -25.92 -8.07 -2.92
N SER A 446 -26.63 -8.54 -1.88
CA SER A 446 -28.01 -8.15 -1.57
C SER A 446 -28.15 -6.63 -1.41
N THR A 447 -27.18 -5.99 -0.74
CA THR A 447 -27.21 -4.56 -0.41
C THR A 447 -26.91 -3.66 -1.61
N VAL A 448 -25.88 -3.97 -2.40
CA VAL A 448 -25.28 -3.03 -3.37
C VAL A 448 -25.74 -3.33 -4.80
N VAL A 449 -25.65 -4.58 -5.24
CA VAL A 449 -25.88 -4.94 -6.65
C VAL A 449 -27.35 -4.79 -7.04
N ARG A 450 -28.26 -5.03 -6.10
CA ARG A 450 -29.71 -4.90 -6.31
C ARG A 450 -30.21 -3.46 -6.39
N ASN A 451 -29.37 -2.47 -6.12
CA ASN A 451 -29.63 -1.07 -6.42
C ASN A 451 -29.70 -0.82 -7.95
N GLY A 452 -29.25 -1.77 -8.77
CA GLY A 452 -29.42 -1.74 -10.23
C GLY A 452 -28.34 -0.98 -10.99
N TYR A 453 -27.39 -0.36 -10.29
CA TYR A 453 -26.28 0.40 -10.88
C TYR A 453 -25.01 -0.42 -11.15
N LEU A 454 -24.90 -1.65 -10.61
CA LEU A 454 -23.74 -2.51 -10.77
C LEU A 454 -24.06 -3.78 -11.58
N ASP A 455 -23.14 -4.17 -12.48
CA ASP A 455 -23.19 -5.47 -13.13
C ASP A 455 -22.78 -6.57 -12.13
N SER A 456 -23.75 -7.42 -11.76
CA SER A 456 -23.57 -8.55 -10.84
C SER A 456 -22.45 -9.51 -11.26
N ARG A 457 -22.15 -9.61 -12.56
CA ARG A 457 -21.11 -10.51 -13.10
C ARG A 457 -19.70 -9.96 -12.90
N ARG A 458 -19.57 -8.66 -12.61
CA ARG A 458 -18.30 -7.97 -12.41
C ARG A 458 -18.03 -7.65 -10.95
N PHE A 459 -18.91 -8.11 -10.06
CA PHE A 459 -18.80 -7.86 -8.65
C PHE A 459 -17.63 -8.65 -8.04
N PRO A 460 -16.63 -7.99 -7.43
CA PRO A 460 -15.51 -8.70 -6.85
C PRO A 460 -15.97 -9.45 -5.59
N ALA A 461 -15.84 -10.77 -5.59
CA ALA A 461 -15.97 -11.56 -4.38
C ALA A 461 -14.70 -11.43 -3.53
N SER A 462 -14.85 -11.37 -2.21
CA SER A 462 -13.73 -11.35 -1.25
C SER A 462 -13.16 -12.75 -1.02
N GLY A 463 -13.97 -13.79 -1.23
CA GLY A 463 -13.59 -15.18 -0.94
C GLY A 463 -13.61 -15.53 0.56
N ILE A 464 -14.24 -14.65 1.36
CA ILE A 464 -14.58 -14.86 2.76
C ILE A 464 -16.05 -15.25 2.82
N ASP A 465 -16.29 -16.53 3.07
CA ASP A 465 -17.63 -17.11 2.98
C ASP A 465 -18.41 -16.97 4.30
N MET A 466 -17.74 -16.74 5.44
CA MET A 466 -18.40 -16.59 6.74
C MET A 466 -18.07 -15.24 7.35
N SER A 467 -18.95 -14.24 7.18
CA SER A 467 -18.73 -12.91 7.76
C SER A 467 -19.98 -12.30 8.39
N ALA A 468 -19.82 -11.75 9.60
CA ALA A 468 -20.92 -11.16 10.35
C ALA A 468 -20.47 -10.10 11.36
N TRP A 469 -21.46 -9.33 11.83
CA TRP A 469 -21.39 -8.50 13.01
C TRP A 469 -22.27 -9.07 14.11
N LEU A 470 -21.75 -9.12 15.33
CA LEU A 470 -22.47 -9.55 16.53
C LEU A 470 -22.53 -8.39 17.51
N ARG A 471 -23.73 -7.95 17.90
CA ARG A 471 -23.88 -6.94 18.93
C ARG A 471 -23.77 -7.60 20.30
N VAL A 472 -22.83 -7.14 21.12
CA VAL A 472 -22.70 -7.65 22.49
C VAL A 472 -23.88 -7.17 23.33
N GLN A 473 -24.39 -8.04 24.21
CA GLN A 473 -25.51 -7.70 25.10
C GLN A 473 -25.11 -6.64 26.13
N ASN A 474 -23.90 -6.74 26.66
CA ASN A 474 -23.33 -5.78 27.60
C ASN A 474 -22.03 -5.18 27.02
N PRO A 475 -21.97 -3.86 26.78
CA PRO A 475 -20.78 -3.19 26.27
C PRO A 475 -19.50 -3.48 27.06
N ALA A 476 -19.60 -3.69 28.38
CA ALA A 476 -18.44 -3.99 29.23
C ALA A 476 -17.83 -5.38 28.95
N GLN A 477 -18.55 -6.27 28.26
CA GLN A 477 -18.10 -7.63 27.94
C GLN A 477 -17.50 -7.77 26.54
N LEU A 478 -17.27 -6.66 25.82
CA LEU A 478 -16.68 -6.69 24.47
C LEU A 478 -15.38 -7.49 24.44
N GLU A 479 -14.45 -7.14 25.31
CA GLU A 479 -13.10 -7.73 25.36
C GLU A 479 -13.16 -9.21 25.80
N ASP A 480 -13.93 -9.51 26.85
CA ASP A 480 -14.12 -10.88 27.34
C ASP A 480 -14.72 -11.79 26.26
N THR A 481 -15.74 -11.30 25.54
CA THR A 481 -16.40 -12.05 24.46
C THR A 481 -15.47 -12.23 23.27
N ALA A 482 -14.70 -11.20 22.91
CA ALA A 482 -13.71 -11.27 21.85
C ALA A 482 -12.62 -12.31 22.16
N GLN A 483 -12.11 -12.32 23.38
CA GLN A 483 -11.11 -13.30 23.81
C GLN A 483 -11.68 -14.71 23.88
N LEU A 484 -12.91 -14.86 24.38
CA LEU A 484 -13.60 -16.16 24.40
C LEU A 484 -13.69 -16.75 22.98
N LEU A 485 -14.13 -15.96 22.01
CA LEU A 485 -14.19 -16.37 20.61
C LEU A 485 -12.79 -16.68 20.07
N ARG A 486 -11.81 -15.79 20.26
CA ARG A 486 -10.43 -15.98 19.80
C ARG A 486 -9.83 -17.30 20.30
N SER A 487 -10.04 -17.64 21.57
CA SER A 487 -9.48 -18.86 22.17
C SER A 487 -10.22 -20.14 21.79
N ASN A 488 -11.52 -20.07 21.49
CA ASN A 488 -12.33 -21.27 21.26
C ASN A 488 -12.66 -21.57 19.80
N LEU A 489 -12.72 -20.56 18.93
CA LEU A 489 -13.05 -20.73 17.51
C LEU A 489 -12.19 -21.81 16.82
N PRO A 490 -10.85 -21.87 16.98
CA PRO A 490 -10.05 -22.94 16.38
C PRO A 490 -10.51 -24.34 16.76
N ARG A 491 -10.82 -24.56 18.04
CA ARG A 491 -11.29 -25.85 18.53
C ARG A 491 -12.67 -26.17 18.01
N TRP A 492 -13.62 -25.25 18.14
CA TRP A 492 -15.01 -25.47 17.71
C TRP A 492 -15.10 -25.74 16.21
N LEU A 493 -14.41 -24.96 15.38
CA LEU A 493 -14.37 -25.16 13.94
C LEU A 493 -13.73 -26.49 13.55
N GLY A 494 -12.66 -26.90 14.26
CA GLY A 494 -12.05 -28.23 14.10
C GLY A 494 -13.02 -29.36 14.45
N ASP A 495 -13.74 -29.24 15.56
CA ASP A 495 -14.74 -30.21 16.00
C ASP A 495 -15.91 -30.32 15.00
N PHE A 496 -16.43 -29.19 14.52
CA PHE A 496 -17.45 -29.16 13.47
C PHE A 496 -16.96 -29.82 12.18
N ALA A 497 -15.71 -29.56 11.77
CA ALA A 497 -15.14 -30.18 10.58
C ALA A 497 -14.97 -31.70 10.73
N ALA A 498 -14.57 -32.18 11.91
CA ALA A 498 -14.48 -33.60 12.19
C ALA A 498 -15.86 -34.28 12.18
N GLN A 499 -16.90 -33.61 12.67
CA GLN A 499 -18.28 -34.10 12.59
C GLN A 499 -18.79 -34.11 11.15
N ALA A 500 -18.58 -33.02 10.42
CA ALA A 500 -18.97 -32.84 9.02
C ALA A 500 -18.41 -33.93 8.10
N ALA A 501 -17.16 -34.36 8.34
CA ALA A 501 -16.51 -35.41 7.58
C ALA A 501 -17.14 -36.82 7.79
N ASN A 502 -17.94 -37.00 8.83
CA ASN A 502 -18.53 -38.29 9.23
C ASN A 502 -20.05 -38.39 8.95
N VAL A 503 -20.69 -37.34 8.43
CA VAL A 503 -22.12 -37.33 8.10
C VAL A 503 -22.35 -37.32 6.59
N PRO A 504 -23.54 -37.72 6.10
CA PRO A 504 -23.85 -37.64 4.67
C PRO A 504 -23.64 -36.23 4.13
N PRO A 505 -22.88 -36.05 3.03
CA PRO A 505 -22.50 -34.73 2.55
C PRO A 505 -23.73 -33.96 2.09
N ASN A 506 -23.96 -32.81 2.73
CA ASN A 506 -24.83 -31.75 2.22
C ASN A 506 -23.95 -30.52 1.89
N PRO A 507 -24.50 -29.45 1.27
CA PRO A 507 -23.70 -28.28 0.90
C PRO A 507 -22.92 -27.68 2.07
N THR A 508 -23.53 -27.62 3.26
CA THR A 508 -22.91 -27.08 4.47
C THR A 508 -21.79 -27.98 4.97
N GLU A 509 -22.04 -29.28 5.16
CA GLU A 509 -21.01 -30.22 5.64
C GLU A 509 -19.83 -30.33 4.66
N THR A 510 -20.12 -30.24 3.36
CA THR A 510 -19.09 -30.24 2.31
C THR A 510 -18.21 -29.00 2.41
N TRP A 511 -18.83 -27.82 2.62
CA TRP A 511 -18.09 -26.57 2.80
C TRP A 511 -17.28 -26.56 4.09
N ILE A 512 -17.84 -27.00 5.22
CA ILE A 512 -17.14 -27.08 6.51
C ILE A 512 -15.93 -28.01 6.39
N THR A 513 -16.14 -29.22 5.86
CA THR A 513 -15.06 -30.20 5.69
C THR A 513 -13.95 -29.64 4.80
N ARG A 514 -14.29 -29.05 3.65
CA ARG A 514 -13.31 -28.48 2.73
C ARG A 514 -12.52 -27.32 3.34
N THR A 515 -13.16 -26.50 4.15
CA THR A 515 -12.60 -25.26 4.67
C THR A 515 -11.74 -25.49 5.91
N PHE A 516 -12.12 -26.42 6.79
CA PHE A 516 -11.52 -26.55 8.12
C PHE A 516 -10.91 -27.94 8.42
N PHE A 517 -11.30 -29.01 7.73
CA PHE A 517 -10.84 -30.37 8.08
C PHE A 517 -9.35 -30.57 7.79
N GLY A 518 -8.60 -30.97 8.82
CA GLY A 518 -7.14 -31.18 8.73
C GLY A 518 -6.31 -29.90 8.56
N LYS A 519 -6.92 -28.73 8.81
CA LYS A 519 -6.29 -27.41 8.66
C LYS A 519 -5.76 -26.86 9.98
N ILE A 520 -4.71 -26.06 9.91
CA ILE A 520 -4.22 -25.32 11.08
C ILE A 520 -5.08 -24.06 11.22
N LEU A 521 -5.85 -23.96 12.30
CA LEU A 521 -6.76 -22.83 12.50
C LEU A 521 -6.14 -21.80 13.45
N ARG A 522 -6.08 -20.53 13.02
CA ARG A 522 -5.64 -19.40 13.85
C ARG A 522 -6.64 -18.26 13.78
N VAL A 523 -6.69 -17.47 14.86
CA VAL A 523 -7.57 -16.29 14.94
C VAL A 523 -6.74 -15.08 15.32
N GLU A 524 -6.78 -14.08 14.46
CA GLU A 524 -6.26 -12.75 14.75
C GLU A 524 -7.39 -11.84 15.22
N LEU A 525 -7.09 -11.01 16.21
CA LEU A 525 -8.05 -10.12 16.86
C LEU A 525 -7.52 -8.69 16.77
N ARG A 526 -8.40 -7.76 16.43
CA ARG A 526 -8.14 -6.33 16.42
C ARG A 526 -9.27 -5.55 17.07
N TYR A 527 -8.89 -4.68 18.00
CA TYR A 527 -9.80 -3.69 18.56
C TYR A 527 -9.72 -2.43 17.72
N HIS A 528 -10.86 -1.81 17.45
CA HIS A 528 -10.92 -0.56 16.71
C HIS A 528 -12.15 0.23 17.12
N THR A 529 -12.25 1.45 16.59
CA THR A 529 -13.41 2.30 16.76
C THR A 529 -14.05 2.62 15.42
N THR A 530 -15.36 2.44 15.34
CA THR A 530 -16.16 2.84 14.18
C THR A 530 -16.80 4.21 14.44
N LEU A 531 -16.58 5.14 13.51
CA LEU A 531 -17.24 6.44 13.53
C LEU A 531 -18.62 6.35 12.88
N ARG A 532 -19.62 6.93 13.53
CA ARG A 532 -21.03 6.93 13.13
C ARG A 532 -21.61 8.33 13.22
N SER A 533 -22.79 8.54 12.63
CA SER A 533 -23.52 9.80 12.75
C SER A 533 -23.90 10.14 14.20
N ALA A 534 -24.14 9.13 15.03
CA ALA A 534 -24.52 9.29 16.43
C ALA A 534 -23.32 9.41 17.40
N GLY A 535 -22.10 9.13 16.96
CA GLY A 535 -20.92 9.12 17.81
C GLY A 535 -19.87 8.08 17.39
N MET A 536 -19.01 7.68 18.32
CA MET A 536 -18.03 6.61 18.13
C MET A 536 -18.45 5.38 18.93
N SER A 537 -18.31 4.21 18.34
CA SER A 537 -18.46 2.92 19.04
C SER A 537 -17.13 2.17 19.09
N ARG A 538 -17.04 1.19 19.98
CA ARG A 538 -15.91 0.26 20.07
C ARG A 538 -16.28 -1.08 19.43
N GLU A 539 -15.32 -1.64 18.72
CA GLU A 539 -15.47 -2.90 18.02
C GLU A 539 -14.26 -3.82 18.27
N ALA A 540 -14.50 -5.11 18.05
CA ALA A 540 -13.46 -6.13 18.02
C ALA A 540 -13.66 -7.02 16.79
N THR A 541 -12.76 -6.93 15.80
CA THR A 541 -12.80 -7.76 14.59
C THR A 541 -11.86 -8.95 14.75
N LEU A 542 -12.41 -10.15 14.54
CA LEU A 542 -11.71 -11.42 14.52
C LEU A 542 -11.60 -11.91 13.07
N VAL A 543 -10.40 -12.24 12.63
CA VAL A 543 -10.15 -12.89 11.34
C VAL A 543 -9.69 -14.31 11.60
N VAL A 544 -10.44 -15.28 11.07
CA VAL A 544 -10.11 -16.70 11.17
C VAL A 544 -9.37 -17.12 9.90
N PHE A 545 -8.21 -17.73 10.10
CA PHE A 545 -7.41 -18.33 9.03
C PHE A 545 -7.43 -19.85 9.14
N ALA A 546 -7.55 -20.50 8.00
CA ALA A 546 -7.32 -21.92 7.83
C ALA A 546 -6.04 -22.11 7.00
N ASP A 547 -5.05 -22.74 7.62
CA ASP A 547 -3.64 -22.62 7.27
C ASP A 547 -3.23 -21.13 7.26
N ASP A 548 -3.08 -20.54 6.08
CA ASP A 548 -2.77 -19.11 5.90
C ASP A 548 -3.80 -18.35 5.06
N ARG A 549 -4.92 -18.99 4.73
CA ARG A 549 -6.03 -18.35 4.02
C ARG A 549 -7.07 -17.85 5.00
N ALA A 550 -7.44 -16.57 4.88
CA ALA A 550 -8.58 -16.01 5.61
C ALA A 550 -9.89 -16.62 5.09
N VAL A 551 -10.72 -17.12 6.01
CA VAL A 551 -11.98 -17.83 5.68
C VAL A 551 -13.20 -17.24 6.39
N SER A 552 -12.99 -16.52 7.49
CA SER A 552 -14.07 -15.88 8.23
C SER A 552 -13.65 -14.56 8.87
N VAL A 553 -14.61 -13.64 8.97
CA VAL A 553 -14.46 -12.37 9.69
C VAL A 553 -15.66 -12.14 10.59
N ILE A 554 -15.43 -11.98 11.90
CA ILE A 554 -16.50 -11.73 12.87
C ILE A 554 -16.19 -10.43 13.58
N THR A 555 -17.08 -9.45 13.52
CA THR A 555 -16.92 -8.19 14.25
C THR A 555 -17.90 -8.12 15.41
N LEU A 556 -17.40 -7.96 16.64
CA LEU A 556 -18.20 -7.62 17.79
C LEU A 556 -18.37 -6.10 17.87
N THR A 557 -19.57 -5.62 18.17
CA THR A 557 -19.82 -4.18 18.36
C THR A 557 -20.59 -3.91 19.64
N VAL A 558 -20.24 -2.79 20.30
CA VAL A 558 -21.01 -2.23 21.42
C VAL A 558 -22.05 -1.20 20.97
N ALA A 559 -22.09 -0.88 19.68
CA ALA A 559 -23.03 0.08 19.14
C ALA A 559 -24.47 -0.39 19.35
N THR A 560 -25.31 0.50 19.86
CA THR A 560 -26.75 0.27 20.04
C THR A 560 -27.46 0.06 18.69
N PRO A 561 -28.67 -0.51 18.66
CA PRO A 561 -29.46 -0.63 17.42
C PRO A 561 -29.71 0.71 16.71
N GLY A 562 -29.71 1.84 17.45
CA GLY A 562 -29.85 3.18 16.86
C GLY A 562 -28.56 3.69 16.21
N GLU A 563 -27.40 3.30 16.73
CA GLU A 563 -26.09 3.68 16.20
C GLU A 563 -25.66 2.79 15.02
N ALA A 564 -25.91 1.49 15.13
CA ALA A 564 -25.59 0.47 14.12
C ALA A 564 -26.82 -0.40 13.83
N PRO A 565 -27.78 0.10 13.02
CA PRO A 565 -28.99 -0.65 12.72
C PRO A 565 -28.67 -1.86 11.85
N PHE A 566 -29.16 -3.03 12.28
CA PHE A 566 -29.19 -4.22 11.45
C PHE A 566 -30.52 -4.26 10.69
N LEU A 567 -30.44 -4.41 9.37
CA LEU A 567 -31.58 -4.26 8.48
C LEU A 567 -31.96 -5.63 7.90
N PRO A 568 -33.25 -5.99 7.81
CA PRO A 568 -33.65 -7.23 7.14
C PRO A 568 -33.10 -7.31 5.72
N ASP A 569 -32.63 -8.49 5.32
CA ASP A 569 -32.23 -8.76 3.94
C ASP A 569 -33.48 -8.60 3.05
N PRO A 570 -33.43 -7.81 1.98
CA PRO A 570 -34.58 -7.62 1.08
C PRO A 570 -35.07 -8.92 0.41
N LEU A 571 -34.32 -10.03 0.51
CA LEU A 571 -34.60 -11.32 -0.11
C LEU A 571 -34.85 -12.45 0.85
N LEU A 572 -34.29 -12.33 2.04
CA LEU A 572 -34.35 -13.31 3.12
C LEU A 572 -34.72 -12.51 4.38
N PRO A 573 -35.99 -12.08 4.54
CA PRO A 573 -36.38 -11.14 5.60
C PRO A 573 -36.02 -11.60 7.03
N GLU A 574 -35.91 -12.91 7.22
CA GLU A 574 -35.43 -13.60 8.43
C GLU A 574 -33.92 -13.45 8.70
N VAL A 575 -33.14 -12.94 7.74
CA VAL A 575 -31.71 -12.65 7.89
C VAL A 575 -31.51 -11.15 8.04
N LEU A 576 -30.78 -10.76 9.07
CA LEU A 576 -30.36 -9.37 9.23
C LEU A 576 -29.03 -9.12 8.51
N LEU A 577 -28.92 -7.94 7.90
CA LEU A 577 -27.75 -7.43 7.20
C LEU A 577 -27.17 -6.24 7.96
N VAL A 578 -25.85 -6.17 7.91
CA VAL A 578 -25.08 -5.07 8.46
C VAL A 578 -25.19 -3.84 7.57
N SER A 579 -25.14 -2.63 8.14
CA SER A 579 -25.18 -1.40 7.36
C SER A 579 -23.99 -1.30 6.38
N VAL A 580 -24.12 -0.51 5.31
CA VAL A 580 -23.01 -0.32 4.35
C VAL A 580 -21.77 0.27 5.02
N VAL A 581 -21.95 1.17 5.98
CA VAL A 581 -20.86 1.80 6.75
C VAL A 581 -20.03 0.73 7.46
N ASP A 582 -20.73 -0.14 8.20
CA ASP A 582 -20.14 -1.21 8.99
C ASP A 582 -19.52 -2.29 8.10
N GLN A 583 -20.15 -2.59 6.97
CA GLN A 583 -19.59 -3.47 5.95
C GLN A 583 -18.26 -2.93 5.41
N ALA A 584 -18.16 -1.63 5.14
CA ALA A 584 -16.93 -0.99 4.68
C ALA A 584 -15.85 -0.94 5.77
N GLU A 585 -16.20 -0.60 7.01
CA GLU A 585 -15.26 -0.64 8.14
C GLU A 585 -14.69 -2.03 8.37
N GLN A 586 -15.54 -3.07 8.38
CA GLN A 586 -15.07 -4.44 8.52
C GLN A 586 -14.11 -4.83 7.39
N ARG A 587 -14.38 -4.42 6.15
CA ARG A 587 -13.49 -4.68 5.00
C ARG A 587 -12.16 -3.97 5.15
N LYS A 588 -12.16 -2.72 5.60
CA LYS A 588 -10.94 -1.93 5.87
C LYS A 588 -10.07 -2.61 6.93
N VAL A 589 -10.65 -2.96 8.08
CA VAL A 589 -9.93 -3.63 9.17
C VAL A 589 -9.45 -5.02 8.73
N SER A 590 -10.29 -5.80 8.06
CA SER A 590 -9.92 -7.16 7.63
C SER A 590 -8.81 -7.14 6.59
N ALA A 591 -8.87 -6.23 5.61
CA ALA A 591 -7.86 -6.12 4.57
C ALA A 591 -6.47 -5.76 5.14
N ALA A 592 -6.42 -4.99 6.24
CA ALA A 592 -5.16 -4.67 6.91
C ALA A 592 -4.56 -5.88 7.67
N VAL A 593 -5.41 -6.75 8.21
CA VAL A 593 -5.00 -7.94 8.97
C VAL A 593 -4.60 -9.09 8.02
N ILE A 594 -5.24 -9.19 6.86
CA ILE A 594 -5.06 -10.30 5.94
C ILE A 594 -3.85 -10.07 5.03
N LYS A 595 -2.83 -10.92 5.15
CA LYS A 595 -1.64 -10.90 4.27
C LYS A 595 -1.86 -11.55 2.89
N ASP A 596 -2.87 -12.43 2.75
CA ASP A 596 -3.26 -13.05 1.46
C ASP A 596 -3.61 -11.97 0.44
N PHE A 597 -2.76 -11.82 -0.58
CA PHE A 597 -2.83 -10.73 -1.54
C PHE A 597 -4.16 -10.75 -2.32
N CYS A 598 -4.62 -11.94 -2.74
CA CYS A 598 -5.84 -12.05 -3.54
C CYS A 598 -7.07 -11.61 -2.74
N ILE A 599 -7.19 -12.05 -1.49
CA ILE A 599 -8.31 -11.69 -0.62
C ILE A 599 -8.24 -10.20 -0.28
N ARG A 600 -7.06 -9.70 0.11
CA ARG A 600 -6.86 -8.30 0.45
C ARG A 600 -7.21 -7.37 -0.72
N GLU A 601 -6.71 -7.67 -1.91
CA GLU A 601 -7.00 -6.91 -3.13
C GLU A 601 -8.51 -6.92 -3.46
N ALA A 602 -9.19 -8.04 -3.23
CA ALA A 602 -10.63 -8.13 -3.42
C ALA A 602 -11.41 -7.27 -2.40
N LEU A 603 -11.02 -7.30 -1.12
CA LEU A 603 -11.59 -6.46 -0.08
C LEU A 603 -11.36 -4.97 -0.35
N ALA A 604 -10.14 -4.59 -0.77
CA ALA A 604 -9.82 -3.22 -1.15
C ALA A 604 -10.67 -2.73 -2.33
N LYS A 605 -10.91 -3.59 -3.33
CA LYS A 605 -11.83 -3.29 -4.45
C LYS A 605 -13.27 -3.12 -3.97
N GLN A 606 -13.75 -3.98 -3.07
CA GLN A 606 -15.08 -3.85 -2.49
C GLN A 606 -15.22 -2.54 -1.69
N LEU A 607 -14.24 -2.21 -0.85
CA LEU A 607 -14.22 -0.96 -0.07
C LEU A 607 -14.29 0.26 -0.99
N LYS A 608 -13.40 0.34 -1.98
CA LYS A 608 -13.35 1.45 -2.94
C LYS A 608 -14.66 1.64 -3.70
N MET A 609 -15.34 0.54 -4.02
CA MET A 609 -16.65 0.57 -4.66
C MET A 609 -17.75 1.07 -3.70
N LEU A 610 -17.73 0.64 -2.44
CA LEU A 610 -18.65 1.13 -1.40
C LEU A 610 -18.49 2.64 -1.18
N GLU A 611 -17.25 3.12 -1.10
CA GLU A 611 -16.96 4.56 -0.99
C GLU A 611 -17.50 5.36 -2.19
N TRP A 612 -17.46 4.77 -3.39
CA TRP A 612 -17.93 5.43 -4.60
C TRP A 612 -19.45 5.50 -4.68
N LEU A 613 -20.15 4.46 -4.25
CA LEU A 613 -21.61 4.39 -4.26
C LEU A 613 -22.25 5.14 -3.09
N PHE A 614 -21.54 5.27 -1.97
CA PHE A 614 -22.04 5.89 -0.76
C PHE A 614 -21.07 6.96 -0.21
N PRO A 615 -20.78 8.03 -0.98
CA PRO A 615 -19.73 9.00 -0.66
C PRO A 615 -20.04 9.86 0.58
N SER A 616 -21.32 10.05 0.92
CA SER A 616 -21.75 10.80 2.11
C SER A 616 -21.34 10.14 3.43
N ILE A 617 -20.97 8.86 3.41
CA ILE A 617 -20.47 8.13 4.59
C ILE A 617 -19.05 8.58 4.96
N TRP A 618 -18.23 8.93 3.96
CA TRP A 618 -16.77 9.09 4.13
C TRP A 618 -16.26 10.52 3.92
N ARG A 619 -17.06 11.34 3.25
CA ARG A 619 -16.78 12.75 3.01
C ARG A 619 -17.91 13.55 3.64
N PRO A 620 -17.75 14.12 4.85
CA PRO A 620 -18.65 15.17 5.29
C PRO A 620 -18.67 16.21 4.17
N GLN A 621 -19.86 16.57 3.69
CA GLN A 621 -19.99 17.73 2.82
C GLN A 621 -19.44 18.92 3.61
N LEU A 622 -18.29 19.44 3.19
CA LEU A 622 -17.78 20.74 3.63
C LEU A 622 -18.61 21.84 2.99
#